data_AF-A0A316MX90-F1
#
_entry.id   AF-A0A316MX90-F1
#
_cell.length_a   1.000
_cell.length_b   1.000
_cell.length_c   1.000
_cell.angle_alpha   90.00
_cell.angle_beta   90.00
_cell.angle_gamma   90.00
#
_symmetry.space_group_name_H-M   'P 1'
#
loop_
_entity.id
_entity.type
_entity.pdbx_description
1 polymer ?
#
loop_
_entity_poly.entity_id
_entity_poly.type
_entity_poly.pdbx_seq_one_letter_code
_entity_poly.pdbx_strand_id
1 'polypeptide(L)'
;MTRQRKYPQWPGSEEKEVPYDTEHFKMWCVDEENMSEQSARIYVSRIRSAFEIVFKGDYSIFELLAQAFRGYSTHPEICLKNLEMVSGYLGKLIELMSLLPADEFFESRGLKYTSKTISEWASAFSTYHRYYEWRIDKLRLKLGLPPESCDSRRDRMIPLKKEYCAYLKNECRYAPASVWSHVTYLTKLKYFFLDYLFEDDVFAILLADNDDMNSALPIFVDLIGLVDLEIEMAEKDIADRKSITLSVSDLKRGKKALCKYHDFIRDRIKASQDSAQHINV
;
A
#
# COMPACT_ATOMS: atom_id res chain seq x y z
N MET A 1 33.94 -1.94 6.03
CA MET A 1 33.00 -1.05 6.76
C MET A 1 31.64 -1.72 6.76
N THR A 2 31.14 -2.11 7.93
CA THR A 2 29.86 -2.80 8.11
C THR A 2 28.72 -1.79 7.81
N ARG A 3 27.91 -2.03 6.77
CA ARG A 3 26.73 -1.20 6.47
C ARG A 3 25.88 -1.10 7.75
N GLN A 4 25.63 0.11 8.25
CA GLN A 4 24.65 0.35 9.31
C GLN A 4 23.32 -0.27 8.88
N ARG A 5 22.73 -1.11 9.74
CA ARG A 5 21.46 -1.77 9.44
C ARG A 5 20.38 -0.71 9.25
N LYS A 6 19.62 -0.86 8.17
CA LYS A 6 18.53 0.06 7.82
C LYS A 6 17.38 0.02 8.84
N TYR A 7 17.23 -1.07 9.59
CA TYR A 7 16.21 -1.25 10.63
C TYR A 7 16.82 -1.84 11.90
N PRO A 8 16.31 -1.48 13.09
CA PRO A 8 16.64 -2.21 14.32
C PRO A 8 16.20 -3.67 14.21
N GLN A 9 16.99 -4.59 14.77
CA GLN A 9 16.74 -6.04 14.66
C GLN A 9 15.57 -6.55 15.51
N TRP A 10 15.09 -5.71 16.42
CA TRP A 10 14.12 -6.02 17.44
C TRP A 10 13.21 -4.80 17.64
N PRO A 11 11.92 -4.97 17.96
CA PRO A 11 11.25 -3.91 18.69
C PRO A 11 11.99 -3.68 20.02
N GLY A 12 12.12 -2.42 20.43
CA GLY A 12 12.80 -2.05 21.67
C GLY A 12 12.07 -2.59 22.90
N SER A 13 12.81 -2.83 23.98
CA SER A 13 12.26 -3.25 25.26
C SER A 13 12.02 -2.03 26.16
N GLU A 14 10.82 -1.93 26.75
CA GLU A 14 10.54 -1.35 28.08
C GLU A 14 9.81 0.00 28.26
N GLU A 15 9.09 0.55 27.28
CA GLU A 15 8.06 1.57 27.60
C GLU A 15 6.70 1.24 26.98
N LYS A 16 5.63 1.77 27.59
CA LYS A 16 4.26 1.71 27.05
C LYS A 16 4.18 2.54 25.76
N GLU A 17 4.74 2.00 24.70
CA GLU A 17 4.77 2.65 23.39
C GLU A 17 3.41 2.49 22.72
N VAL A 18 2.80 3.60 22.33
CA VAL A 18 1.55 3.61 21.55
C VAL A 18 1.79 4.36 20.24
N PRO A 19 1.52 3.74 19.07
CA PRO A 19 1.43 2.29 18.88
C PRO A 19 2.71 1.55 19.31
N TYR A 20 2.60 0.26 19.63
CA TYR A 20 3.79 -0.58 19.83
C TYR A 20 4.70 -0.56 18.58
N ASP A 21 6.02 -0.52 18.76
CA ASP A 21 7.00 -0.53 17.68
C ASP A 21 6.90 0.71 16.76
N THR A 22 6.65 1.89 17.36
CA THR A 22 6.38 3.16 16.64
C THR A 22 7.55 3.57 15.77
N GLU A 23 8.79 3.50 16.26
CA GLU A 23 9.96 3.90 15.46
C GLU A 23 10.13 3.03 14.22
N HIS A 24 10.04 1.70 14.38
CA HIS A 24 10.14 0.80 13.24
C HIS A 24 8.96 0.96 12.27
N PHE A 25 7.75 1.20 12.79
CA PHE A 25 6.58 1.51 11.96
C PHE A 25 6.80 2.78 11.12
N LYS A 26 7.30 3.86 11.71
CA LYS A 26 7.60 5.11 10.96
C LYS A 26 8.65 4.88 9.88
N MET A 27 9.72 4.16 10.21
CA MET A 27 10.77 3.82 9.25
C MET A 27 10.19 2.99 8.10
N TRP A 28 9.39 1.97 8.39
CA TRP A 28 8.70 1.17 7.38
C TRP A 28 7.76 2.01 6.52
N CYS A 29 7.00 2.96 7.10
CA CYS A 29 6.17 3.88 6.33
C CYS A 29 6.98 4.72 5.32
N VAL A 30 8.18 5.17 5.70
CA VAL A 30 9.02 5.94 4.79
C VAL A 30 9.66 5.04 3.74
N ASP A 31 10.22 3.92 4.16
CA ASP A 31 11.09 3.09 3.35
C ASP A 31 10.38 2.07 2.48
N GLU A 32 9.35 1.41 3.01
CA GLU A 32 8.57 0.41 2.28
C GLU A 32 7.29 1.04 1.71
N GLU A 33 6.68 2.00 2.42
CA GLU A 33 5.46 2.66 1.96
C GLU A 33 5.70 3.98 1.18
N ASN A 34 6.94 4.45 1.02
CA ASN A 34 7.27 5.70 0.31
C ASN A 34 6.50 6.93 0.83
N MET A 35 6.16 6.96 2.13
CA MET A 35 5.54 8.13 2.74
C MET A 35 6.59 9.18 3.10
N SER A 36 6.18 10.44 3.19
CA SER A 36 7.03 11.43 3.85
C SER A 36 7.13 11.13 5.35
N GLU A 37 8.22 11.52 5.99
CA GLU A 37 8.36 11.43 7.45
C GLU A 37 7.20 12.11 8.18
N GLN A 38 6.75 13.25 7.66
CA GLN A 38 5.63 13.99 8.23
C GLN A 38 4.33 13.17 8.18
N SER A 39 4.05 12.49 7.07
CA SER A 39 2.87 11.63 6.96
C SER A 39 2.96 10.43 7.90
N ALA A 40 4.15 9.83 8.07
CA ALA A 40 4.36 8.74 9.03
C ALA A 40 4.10 9.20 10.48
N ARG A 41 4.58 10.41 10.86
CA ARG A 41 4.29 11.02 12.18
C ARG A 41 2.80 11.30 12.37
N ILE A 42 2.10 11.77 11.34
CA ILE A 42 0.66 12.00 11.38
C ILE A 42 -0.10 10.68 11.63
N TYR A 43 0.31 9.58 11.00
CA TYR A 43 -0.33 8.27 11.23
C TYR A 43 -0.16 7.80 12.67
N VAL A 44 1.03 7.92 13.23
CA VAL A 44 1.29 7.66 14.65
C VAL A 44 0.39 8.50 15.55
N SER A 45 0.29 9.81 15.29
CA SER A 45 -0.58 10.71 16.05
C SER A 45 -2.06 10.30 15.96
N ARG A 46 -2.52 9.90 14.78
CA ARG A 46 -3.90 9.44 14.55
C ARG A 46 -4.20 8.16 15.31
N ILE A 47 -3.27 7.19 15.32
CA ILE A 47 -3.41 5.94 16.07
C ILE A 47 -3.51 6.24 17.57
N ARG A 48 -2.66 7.12 18.11
CA ARG A 48 -2.72 7.55 19.52
C ARG A 48 -4.07 8.18 19.87
N SER A 49 -4.53 9.14 19.08
CA SER A 49 -5.81 9.82 19.34
C SER A 49 -6.99 8.85 19.26
N ALA A 50 -7.02 7.99 18.25
CA ALA A 50 -8.04 6.97 18.09
C ALA A 50 -8.04 5.96 19.25
N PHE A 51 -6.85 5.56 19.70
CA PHE A 51 -6.65 4.72 20.87
C PHE A 51 -7.28 5.32 22.15
N GLU A 52 -6.95 6.57 22.43
CA GLU A 52 -7.47 7.28 23.61
C GLU A 52 -9.00 7.45 23.55
N ILE A 53 -9.53 7.78 22.37
CA ILE A 53 -10.94 8.16 22.21
C ILE A 53 -11.85 6.95 22.03
N VAL A 54 -11.52 6.05 21.10
CA VAL A 54 -12.36 4.89 20.76
C VAL A 54 -12.23 3.83 21.83
N PHE A 55 -10.99 3.45 22.15
CA PHE A 55 -10.68 2.34 23.05
C PHE A 55 -10.52 2.78 24.51
N LYS A 56 -10.77 4.07 24.82
CA LYS A 56 -10.68 4.63 26.19
C LYS A 56 -9.33 4.35 26.87
N GLY A 57 -8.26 4.23 26.08
CA GLY A 57 -6.94 3.88 26.59
C GLY A 57 -6.78 2.41 27.00
N ASP A 58 -7.57 1.47 26.49
CA ASP A 58 -7.37 0.03 26.71
C ASP A 58 -6.18 -0.51 25.90
N TYR A 59 -5.02 -0.60 26.55
CA TYR A 59 -3.74 -1.01 25.95
C TYR A 59 -3.67 -2.48 25.51
N SER A 60 -4.70 -3.28 25.75
CA SER A 60 -4.68 -4.73 25.55
C SER A 60 -4.14 -5.15 24.18
N ILE A 61 -4.54 -4.48 23.09
CA ILE A 61 -4.07 -4.84 21.75
C ILE A 61 -2.57 -4.58 21.55
N PHE A 62 -2.04 -3.47 22.08
CA PHE A 62 -0.61 -3.16 21.96
C PHE A 62 0.24 -4.02 22.88
N GLU A 63 -0.28 -4.38 24.06
CA GLU A 63 0.36 -5.34 24.96
C GLU A 63 0.40 -6.74 24.34
N LEU A 64 -0.69 -7.19 23.70
CA LEU A 64 -0.73 -8.44 22.97
C LEU A 64 0.27 -8.46 21.82
N LEU A 65 0.39 -7.36 21.06
CA LEU A 65 1.40 -7.22 20.00
C LEU A 65 2.82 -7.31 20.59
N ALA A 66 3.10 -6.61 21.68
CA ALA A 66 4.39 -6.67 22.36
C ALA A 66 4.72 -8.08 22.88
N GLN A 67 3.72 -8.77 23.43
CA GLN A 67 3.87 -10.15 23.89
C GLN A 67 4.08 -11.13 22.73
N ALA A 68 3.43 -10.91 21.59
CA ALA A 68 3.56 -11.77 20.41
C ALA A 68 5.00 -11.78 19.85
N PHE A 69 5.75 -10.68 20.00
CA PHE A 69 7.18 -10.62 19.62
C PHE A 69 8.14 -11.25 20.65
N ARG A 70 7.65 -11.67 21.84
CA ARG A 70 8.51 -12.33 22.82
C ARG A 70 9.00 -13.67 22.28
N GLY A 71 10.30 -13.93 22.42
CA GLY A 71 10.92 -15.16 21.95
C GLY A 71 11.19 -15.19 20.45
N TYR A 72 11.15 -14.05 19.74
CA TYR A 72 11.40 -13.99 18.29
C TYR A 72 12.69 -14.70 17.82
N SER A 73 13.80 -14.63 18.57
CA SER A 73 15.03 -15.36 18.19
C SER A 73 15.15 -16.78 18.75
N THR A 74 14.37 -17.14 19.76
CA THR A 74 14.49 -18.44 20.43
C THR A 74 13.42 -19.43 19.99
N HIS A 75 12.21 -18.95 19.67
CA HIS A 75 11.04 -19.73 19.26
C HIS A 75 10.26 -18.99 18.15
N PRO A 76 10.85 -18.81 16.96
CA PRO A 76 10.26 -18.01 15.88
C PRO A 76 8.91 -18.56 15.38
N GLU A 77 8.65 -19.87 15.47
CA GLU A 77 7.38 -20.49 15.08
C GLU A 77 6.23 -20.11 16.03
N ILE A 78 6.51 -20.08 17.34
CA ILE A 78 5.55 -19.66 18.36
C ILE A 78 5.28 -18.16 18.21
N CYS A 79 6.33 -17.38 17.97
CA CYS A 79 6.24 -15.95 17.69
C CYS A 79 5.35 -15.69 16.47
N LEU A 80 5.56 -16.43 15.37
CA LEU A 80 4.76 -16.32 14.15
C LEU A 80 3.27 -16.56 14.44
N LYS A 81 2.94 -17.70 15.08
CA LYS A 81 1.55 -18.04 15.41
C LYS A 81 0.86 -16.98 16.26
N ASN A 82 1.58 -16.44 17.25
CA ASN A 82 1.04 -15.40 18.12
C ASN A 82 0.83 -14.08 17.35
N LEU A 83 1.76 -13.72 16.46
CA LEU A 83 1.64 -12.52 15.65
C LEU A 83 0.48 -12.60 14.67
N GLU A 84 0.28 -13.72 14.00
CA GLU A 84 -0.86 -13.94 13.09
C GLU A 84 -2.20 -13.81 13.82
N MET A 85 -2.31 -14.44 15.00
CA MET A 85 -3.50 -14.34 15.84
C MET A 85 -3.78 -12.89 16.28
N VAL A 86 -2.77 -12.18 16.79
CA VAL A 86 -2.94 -10.81 17.27
C VAL A 86 -3.17 -9.83 16.12
N SER A 87 -2.54 -10.04 14.95
CA SER A 87 -2.82 -9.28 13.74
C SER A 87 -4.28 -9.46 13.32
N GLY A 88 -4.81 -10.68 13.36
CA GLY A 88 -6.23 -10.94 13.12
C GLY A 88 -7.16 -10.18 14.07
N TYR A 89 -6.79 -10.03 15.35
CA TYR A 89 -7.54 -9.17 16.29
C TYR A 89 -7.44 -7.69 15.92
N LEU A 90 -6.26 -7.21 15.54
CA LEU A 90 -6.08 -5.83 15.07
C LEU A 90 -6.94 -5.54 13.84
N GLY A 91 -7.00 -6.46 12.87
CA GLY A 91 -7.87 -6.36 11.69
C GLY A 91 -9.36 -6.23 12.06
N LYS A 92 -9.85 -7.06 12.99
CA LYS A 92 -11.24 -6.97 13.48
C LYS A 92 -11.54 -5.65 14.20
N LEU A 93 -10.59 -5.14 14.98
CA LEU A 93 -10.75 -3.83 15.65
C LEU A 93 -10.88 -2.69 14.64
N ILE A 94 -10.15 -2.76 13.53
CA ILE A 94 -10.22 -1.79 12.44
C ILE A 94 -11.57 -1.84 11.73
N GLU A 95 -12.06 -3.05 11.46
CA GLU A 95 -13.38 -3.25 10.87
C GLU A 95 -14.47 -2.66 11.77
N LEU A 96 -14.47 -3.00 13.07
CA LEU A 96 -15.41 -2.46 14.04
C LEU A 96 -15.36 -0.93 14.12
N MET A 97 -14.16 -0.34 14.12
CA MET A 97 -14.00 1.11 14.13
C MET A 97 -14.53 1.76 12.85
N SER A 98 -14.37 1.10 11.69
CA SER A 98 -14.83 1.61 10.39
C SER A 98 -16.36 1.57 10.26
N LEU A 99 -17.02 0.71 11.03
CA LEU A 99 -18.48 0.58 11.08
C LEU A 99 -19.14 1.54 12.08
N LEU A 100 -18.38 2.30 12.86
CA LEU A 100 -18.95 3.24 13.83
C LEU A 100 -19.73 4.36 13.10
N PRO A 101 -21.02 4.57 13.43
CA PRO A 101 -21.77 5.73 12.94
C PRO A 101 -21.17 6.98 13.57
N ALA A 102 -20.41 7.74 12.77
CA ALA A 102 -19.51 8.76 13.31
C ALA A 102 -20.24 9.87 14.08
N ASP A 103 -21.39 10.31 13.58
CA ASP A 103 -22.17 11.38 14.18
C ASP A 103 -22.69 10.93 15.56
N GLU A 104 -23.32 9.76 15.64
CA GLU A 104 -23.79 9.17 16.90
C GLU A 104 -22.64 8.87 17.88
N PHE A 105 -21.51 8.37 17.39
CA PHE A 105 -20.34 8.02 18.21
C PHE A 105 -19.74 9.26 18.89
N PHE A 106 -19.62 10.38 18.17
CA PHE A 106 -19.06 11.61 18.75
C PHE A 106 -20.07 12.37 19.59
N GLU A 107 -21.34 12.46 19.17
CA GLU A 107 -22.40 13.11 19.94
C GLU A 107 -22.60 12.45 21.30
N SER A 108 -22.71 11.11 21.34
CA SER A 108 -22.88 10.36 22.60
C SER A 108 -21.72 10.51 23.58
N ARG A 109 -20.55 10.94 23.11
CA ARG A 109 -19.35 11.18 23.91
C ARG A 109 -19.04 12.66 24.15
N GLY A 110 -19.90 13.57 23.67
CA GLY A 110 -19.70 15.02 23.82
C GLY A 110 -18.46 15.55 23.08
N LEU A 111 -18.04 14.87 22.02
CA LEU A 111 -16.84 15.20 21.25
C LEU A 111 -17.18 16.03 20.01
N LYS A 112 -16.28 16.95 19.62
CA LYS A 112 -16.46 17.85 18.47
C LYS A 112 -15.77 17.36 17.18
N TYR A 113 -15.63 16.05 17.01
CA TYR A 113 -14.99 15.46 15.82
C TYR A 113 -15.99 15.27 14.68
N THR A 114 -15.47 14.90 13.50
CA THR A 114 -16.28 14.73 12.27
C THR A 114 -16.14 13.31 11.76
N SER A 115 -17.07 12.87 10.89
CA SER A 115 -16.97 11.59 10.18
C SER A 115 -15.63 11.37 9.47
N LYS A 116 -15.03 12.45 8.94
CA LYS A 116 -13.68 12.43 8.36
C LYS A 116 -12.62 11.95 9.36
N THR A 117 -12.78 12.26 10.65
CA THR A 117 -11.84 11.87 11.71
C THR A 117 -11.78 10.35 11.87
N ILE A 118 -12.92 9.65 11.91
CA ILE A 118 -12.94 8.17 12.02
C ILE A 118 -12.30 7.54 10.80
N SER A 119 -12.60 8.04 9.59
CA SER A 119 -11.97 7.54 8.35
C SER A 119 -10.45 7.73 8.36
N GLU A 120 -9.96 8.87 8.84
CA GLU A 120 -8.52 9.13 8.99
C GLU A 120 -7.85 8.21 10.02
N TRP A 121 -8.55 7.89 11.11
CA TRP A 121 -8.08 6.93 12.13
C TRP A 121 -8.06 5.50 11.60
N ALA A 122 -9.13 5.05 10.94
CA ALA A 122 -9.20 3.76 10.27
C ALA A 122 -8.07 3.60 9.27
N SER A 123 -7.84 4.61 8.41
CA SER A 123 -6.74 4.60 7.45
C SER A 123 -5.35 4.46 8.12
N ALA A 124 -5.13 5.13 9.25
CA ALA A 124 -3.87 5.03 10.00
C ALA A 124 -3.70 3.65 10.62
N PHE A 125 -4.74 3.10 11.27
CA PHE A 125 -4.70 1.75 11.83
C PHE A 125 -4.59 0.66 10.75
N SER A 126 -5.26 0.79 9.61
CA SER A 126 -5.08 -0.13 8.47
C SER A 126 -3.63 -0.12 7.98
N THR A 127 -2.99 1.04 7.92
CA THR A 127 -1.57 1.11 7.55
C THR A 127 -0.67 0.45 8.59
N TYR A 128 -1.02 0.57 9.87
CA TYR A 128 -0.32 -0.09 10.96
C TYR A 128 -0.58 -1.62 11.01
N HIS A 129 -1.74 -2.09 10.60
CA HIS A 129 -2.00 -3.52 10.39
C HIS A 129 -1.11 -4.09 9.28
N ARG A 130 -1.04 -3.41 8.12
CA ARG A 130 -0.15 -3.81 7.01
C ARG A 130 1.31 -3.88 7.41
N TYR A 131 1.73 -3.00 8.31
CA TYR A 131 3.06 -3.05 8.88
C TYR A 131 3.32 -4.39 9.62
N TYR A 132 2.36 -4.89 10.40
CA TYR A 132 2.51 -6.20 11.05
C TYR A 132 2.39 -7.36 10.08
N GLU A 133 1.51 -7.28 9.08
CA GLU A 133 1.44 -8.28 8.01
C GLU A 133 2.80 -8.40 7.30
N TRP A 134 3.46 -7.27 6.99
CA TRP A 134 4.82 -7.27 6.46
C TRP A 134 5.85 -7.88 7.43
N ARG A 135 5.75 -7.62 8.74
CA ARG A 135 6.62 -8.22 9.76
C ARG A 135 6.42 -9.74 9.86
N ILE A 136 5.18 -10.19 9.78
CA ILE A 136 4.78 -11.61 9.79
C ILE A 136 5.39 -12.30 8.57
N ASP A 137 5.24 -11.73 7.37
CA ASP A 137 5.83 -12.31 6.16
C ASP A 137 7.35 -12.37 6.22
N LYS A 138 8.02 -11.35 6.78
CA LYS A 138 9.47 -11.41 7.02
C LYS A 138 9.85 -12.58 7.93
N LEU A 139 9.01 -12.95 8.89
CA LEU A 139 9.23 -14.10 9.76
C LEU A 139 8.89 -15.43 9.05
N ARG A 140 7.80 -15.49 8.28
CA ARG A 140 7.43 -16.65 7.45
C ARG A 140 8.55 -17.02 6.49
N LEU A 141 9.10 -16.04 5.76
CA LEU A 141 10.23 -16.23 4.85
C LEU A 141 11.47 -16.77 5.57
N LYS A 142 11.76 -16.29 6.80
CA LYS A 142 12.88 -16.81 7.61
C LYS A 142 12.67 -18.28 8.01
N LEU A 143 11.43 -18.72 8.13
CA LEU A 143 11.04 -20.09 8.45
C LEU A 143 10.84 -20.96 7.21
N GLY A 144 11.10 -20.45 6.01
CA GLY A 144 10.88 -21.16 4.75
C GLY A 144 9.40 -21.35 4.38
N LEU A 145 8.51 -20.60 5.02
CA LEU A 145 7.07 -20.59 4.72
C LEU A 145 6.78 -19.54 3.64
N PRO A 146 5.80 -19.78 2.75
CA PRO A 146 5.36 -18.77 1.81
C PRO A 146 4.73 -17.59 2.58
N PRO A 147 4.91 -16.35 2.11
CA PRO A 147 4.22 -15.20 2.67
C PRO A 147 2.71 -15.38 2.52
N GLU A 148 1.95 -14.86 3.49
CA GLU A 148 0.48 -14.90 3.47
C GLU A 148 -0.12 -13.53 3.19
N SER A 149 0.61 -12.44 3.46
CA SER A 149 0.10 -11.14 3.07
C SER A 149 0.21 -11.00 1.56
N CYS A 150 -0.93 -10.74 0.92
CA CYS A 150 -0.88 -9.73 -0.13
C CYS A 150 -0.31 -8.48 0.55
N ASP A 151 0.53 -7.73 -0.14
CA ASP A 151 0.48 -6.27 -0.03
C ASP A 151 1.53 -5.58 0.87
N SER A 152 2.82 -5.73 0.58
CA SER A 152 3.79 -4.65 0.87
C SER A 152 3.68 -3.58 -0.23
N ARG A 153 3.77 -2.26 0.08
CA ARG A 153 3.85 -1.24 -1.00
C ARG A 153 5.02 -1.43 -1.96
N ARG A 154 5.99 -2.30 -1.62
CA ARG A 154 7.08 -2.72 -2.48
C ARG A 154 6.61 -3.60 -3.64
N ASP A 155 5.64 -4.48 -3.39
CA ASP A 155 4.92 -5.28 -4.41
C ASP A 155 3.83 -4.45 -5.13
N ARG A 156 3.53 -3.25 -4.61
CA ARG A 156 2.67 -2.23 -5.25
C ARG A 156 3.43 -1.16 -6.00
N MET A 157 4.76 -1.24 -6.07
CA MET A 157 5.52 -0.24 -6.79
C MET A 157 5.26 -0.41 -8.28
N ILE A 158 4.69 0.62 -8.91
CA ILE A 158 4.72 0.71 -10.37
C ILE A 158 6.17 0.51 -10.81
N PRO A 159 6.46 -0.50 -11.65
CA PRO A 159 7.80 -0.69 -12.15
C PRO A 159 8.31 0.58 -12.85
N LEU A 160 9.63 0.79 -12.88
CA LEU A 160 10.23 1.98 -13.50
C LEU A 160 9.63 3.32 -13.00
N LYS A 161 9.11 3.37 -11.77
CA LYS A 161 8.45 4.56 -11.21
C LYS A 161 9.32 5.82 -11.28
N LYS A 162 10.64 5.70 -11.05
CA LYS A 162 11.54 6.87 -11.08
C LYS A 162 11.65 7.44 -12.48
N GLU A 163 11.82 6.57 -13.46
CA GLU A 163 11.89 6.89 -14.89
C GLU A 163 10.55 7.45 -15.37
N TYR A 164 9.44 6.84 -14.95
CA TYR A 164 8.11 7.34 -15.28
C TYR A 164 7.85 8.74 -14.68
N CYS A 165 8.23 8.97 -13.42
CA CYS A 165 8.18 10.30 -12.81
C CYS A 165 9.00 11.33 -13.59
N ALA A 166 10.19 10.95 -14.04
CA ALA A 166 11.05 11.80 -14.86
C ALA A 166 10.41 12.09 -16.22
N TYR A 167 9.84 11.08 -16.88
CA TYR A 167 9.08 11.22 -18.14
C TYR A 167 7.90 12.19 -17.99
N LEU A 168 7.08 12.03 -16.93
CA LEU A 168 5.95 12.93 -16.68
C LEU A 168 6.41 14.38 -16.45
N LYS A 169 7.55 14.57 -15.78
CA LYS A 169 8.09 15.91 -15.49
C LYS A 169 8.73 16.55 -16.72
N ASN A 170 9.55 15.81 -17.45
CA ASN A 170 10.42 16.37 -18.49
C ASN A 170 9.75 16.36 -19.86
N GLU A 171 9.19 15.21 -20.25
CA GLU A 171 8.55 15.04 -21.56
C GLU A 171 7.12 15.58 -21.55
N CYS A 172 6.32 15.21 -20.55
CA CYS A 172 4.93 15.68 -20.44
C CYS A 172 4.80 17.07 -19.81
N ARG A 173 5.89 17.65 -19.29
CA ARG A 173 5.94 18.97 -18.63
C ARG A 173 4.90 19.16 -17.51
N TYR A 174 4.58 18.09 -16.78
CA TYR A 174 3.61 18.16 -15.70
C TYR A 174 4.16 18.83 -14.46
N ALA A 175 3.32 19.64 -13.81
CA ALA A 175 3.61 20.21 -12.50
C ALA A 175 3.75 19.08 -11.44
N PRO A 176 4.52 19.30 -10.36
CA PRO A 176 4.76 18.27 -9.34
C PRO A 176 3.50 17.62 -8.77
N ALA A 177 2.44 18.42 -8.52
CA ALA A 177 1.15 17.90 -8.05
C ALA A 177 0.48 16.96 -9.06
N SER A 178 0.60 17.26 -10.35
CA SER A 178 0.07 16.41 -11.43
C SER A 178 0.88 15.13 -11.59
N VAL A 179 2.21 15.18 -11.44
CA VAL A 179 3.05 13.97 -11.43
C VAL A 179 2.64 13.06 -10.27
N TRP A 180 2.53 13.62 -9.06
CA TRP A 180 2.08 12.88 -7.87
C TRP A 180 0.70 12.26 -8.08
N SER A 181 -0.23 13.01 -8.69
CA SER A 181 -1.58 12.52 -9.00
C SER A 181 -1.54 11.31 -9.93
N HIS A 182 -0.83 11.38 -11.06
CA HIS A 182 -0.75 10.24 -12.01
C HIS A 182 -0.15 9.01 -11.34
N VAL A 183 0.94 9.15 -10.59
CA VAL A 183 1.57 8.03 -9.87
C VAL A 183 0.60 7.43 -8.85
N THR A 184 -0.09 8.29 -8.09
CA THR A 184 -1.02 7.86 -7.04
C THR A 184 -2.21 7.10 -7.63
N TYR A 185 -2.81 7.62 -8.70
CA TYR A 185 -3.98 6.99 -9.33
C TYR A 185 -3.63 5.74 -10.10
N LEU A 186 -2.44 5.66 -10.72
CA LEU A 186 -1.95 4.43 -11.30
C LEU A 186 -1.70 3.36 -10.24
N THR A 187 -1.11 3.74 -9.11
CA THR A 187 -0.88 2.82 -7.98
C THR A 187 -2.21 2.32 -7.40
N LYS A 188 -3.19 3.21 -7.23
CA LYS A 188 -4.54 2.83 -6.80
C LYS A 188 -5.21 1.87 -7.78
N LEU A 189 -5.12 2.14 -9.08
CA LEU A 189 -5.72 1.30 -10.11
C LEU A 189 -5.07 -0.09 -10.18
N LYS A 190 -3.74 -0.14 -10.15
CA LYS A 190 -3.02 -1.41 -10.06
C LYS A 190 -3.54 -2.21 -8.87
N TYR A 191 -3.54 -1.60 -7.69
CA TYR A 191 -3.80 -2.31 -6.44
C TYR A 191 -5.27 -2.71 -6.23
N PHE A 192 -6.20 -1.76 -6.35
CA PHE A 192 -7.60 -1.99 -6.00
C PHE A 192 -8.42 -2.61 -7.14
N PHE A 193 -7.82 -2.82 -8.31
CA PHE A 193 -8.53 -3.37 -9.46
C PHE A 193 -7.72 -4.46 -10.14
N LEU A 194 -6.53 -4.16 -10.67
CA LEU A 194 -5.79 -5.13 -11.48
C LEU A 194 -5.22 -6.28 -10.65
N ASP A 195 -4.59 -6.00 -9.51
CA ASP A 195 -4.05 -7.03 -8.60
C ASP A 195 -5.17 -7.90 -7.98
N TYR A 196 -6.43 -7.46 -8.04
CA TYR A 196 -7.57 -8.29 -7.62
C TYR A 196 -8.07 -9.21 -8.75
N LEU A 197 -7.87 -8.82 -10.01
CA LEU A 197 -8.31 -9.57 -11.18
C LEU A 197 -7.31 -10.64 -11.61
N PHE A 198 -6.03 -10.48 -11.29
CA PHE A 198 -4.94 -11.33 -11.74
C PHE A 198 -4.15 -11.88 -10.53
N GLU A 199 -3.76 -13.16 -10.59
CA GLU A 199 -2.99 -13.81 -9.52
C GLU A 199 -1.54 -13.28 -9.43
N ASP A 200 -0.98 -12.84 -10.55
CA ASP A 200 0.37 -12.30 -10.64
C ASP A 200 0.38 -10.78 -10.90
N ASP A 201 1.47 -10.10 -10.51
CA ASP A 201 1.66 -8.68 -10.83
C ASP A 201 1.84 -8.49 -12.33
N VAL A 202 0.74 -8.07 -12.97
CA VAL A 202 0.68 -7.83 -14.41
C VAL A 202 1.74 -6.84 -14.87
N PHE A 203 2.06 -5.80 -14.09
CA PHE A 203 3.09 -4.85 -14.49
C PHE A 203 4.50 -5.43 -14.41
N ALA A 204 4.74 -6.32 -13.43
CA ALA A 204 6.04 -6.99 -13.29
C ALA A 204 6.25 -8.01 -14.42
N ILE A 205 5.23 -8.81 -14.75
CA ILE A 205 5.29 -9.76 -15.87
C ILE A 205 5.58 -9.03 -17.18
N LEU A 206 4.83 -7.95 -17.45
CA LEU A 206 4.95 -7.16 -18.68
C LEU A 206 6.34 -6.52 -18.88
N LEU A 207 7.17 -6.45 -17.85
CA LEU A 207 8.50 -5.86 -17.91
C LEU A 207 9.63 -6.86 -17.66
N ALA A 208 9.31 -8.09 -17.21
CA ALA A 208 10.27 -9.17 -17.03
C ALA A 208 10.59 -9.89 -18.35
N ASP A 209 9.64 -9.93 -19.30
CA ASP A 209 9.86 -10.38 -20.68
C ASP A 209 10.70 -9.35 -21.47
N ASN A 210 11.96 -9.20 -21.06
CA ASN A 210 12.94 -8.25 -21.61
C ASN A 210 13.30 -8.48 -23.09
N ASP A 211 12.98 -9.64 -23.64
CA ASP A 211 13.37 -10.01 -25.02
C ASP A 211 12.39 -9.47 -26.08
N ASP A 212 11.16 -9.09 -25.71
CA ASP A 212 10.24 -8.40 -26.62
C ASP A 212 9.27 -7.48 -25.88
N MET A 213 9.76 -6.33 -25.42
CA MET A 213 8.94 -5.26 -24.85
C MET A 213 7.82 -4.77 -25.82
N ASN A 214 7.88 -5.07 -27.13
CA ASN A 214 6.75 -4.75 -28.03
C ASN A 214 5.52 -5.62 -27.72
N SER A 215 5.70 -6.84 -27.23
CA SER A 215 4.62 -7.75 -26.86
C SER A 215 3.80 -7.25 -25.66
N ALA A 216 4.36 -6.34 -24.87
CA ALA A 216 3.68 -5.74 -23.72
C ALA A 216 2.65 -4.65 -24.10
N LEU A 217 2.82 -3.98 -25.25
CA LEU A 217 1.94 -2.86 -25.66
C LEU A 217 0.48 -3.29 -25.89
N PRO A 218 0.18 -4.38 -26.62
CA PRO A 218 -1.19 -4.88 -26.76
C PRO A 218 -1.86 -5.19 -25.41
N ILE A 219 -1.11 -5.75 -24.46
CA ILE A 219 -1.66 -6.10 -23.14
C ILE A 219 -2.06 -4.85 -22.36
N PHE A 220 -1.29 -3.76 -22.44
CA PHE A 220 -1.72 -2.47 -21.87
C PHE A 220 -3.02 -1.95 -22.49
N VAL A 221 -3.25 -2.17 -23.79
CA VAL A 221 -4.52 -1.80 -24.46
C VAL A 221 -5.68 -2.61 -23.90
N ASP A 222 -5.49 -3.91 -23.71
CA ASP A 222 -6.50 -4.79 -23.11
C ASP A 222 -6.83 -4.37 -21.66
N LEU A 223 -5.81 -4.06 -20.85
CA LEU A 223 -6.01 -3.55 -19.49
C LEU A 223 -6.78 -2.22 -19.47
N ILE A 224 -6.49 -1.31 -20.41
CA ILE A 224 -7.25 -0.06 -20.55
C ILE A 224 -8.72 -0.36 -20.90
N GLY A 225 -8.96 -1.33 -21.80
CA GLY A 225 -10.30 -1.79 -22.16
C GLY A 225 -11.08 -2.40 -20.98
N LEU A 226 -10.40 -3.19 -20.13
CA LEU A 226 -11.00 -3.73 -18.91
C LEU A 226 -11.43 -2.63 -17.94
N VAL A 227 -10.61 -1.59 -17.77
CA VAL A 227 -10.96 -0.43 -16.92
C VAL A 227 -12.13 0.35 -17.51
N ASP A 228 -12.23 0.45 -18.83
CA ASP A 228 -13.38 1.08 -19.50
C ASP A 228 -14.68 0.32 -19.23
N LEU A 229 -14.64 -1.00 -19.36
CA LEU A 229 -15.79 -1.85 -19.07
C LEU A 229 -16.23 -1.71 -17.61
N GLU A 230 -15.28 -1.65 -16.67
CA GLU A 230 -15.58 -1.44 -15.25
C GLU A 230 -16.23 -0.06 -15.00
N ILE A 231 -15.72 1.01 -15.63
CA ILE A 231 -16.33 2.34 -15.54
C ILE A 231 -17.77 2.31 -16.06
N GLU A 232 -18.01 1.67 -17.21
CA GLU A 232 -19.36 1.56 -17.78
C GLU A 232 -20.32 0.78 -16.88
N MET A 233 -19.87 -0.32 -16.28
CA MET A 233 -20.67 -1.11 -15.35
C MET A 233 -20.99 -0.33 -14.08
N ALA A 234 -19.99 0.32 -13.49
CA ALA A 234 -20.14 1.12 -12.28
C ALA A 234 -21.05 2.34 -12.50
N GLU A 235 -21.01 2.99 -13.67
CA GLU A 235 -21.93 4.09 -14.02
C GLU A 235 -23.39 3.62 -14.21
N LYS A 236 -23.58 2.35 -14.58
CA LYS A 236 -24.91 1.73 -14.77
C LYS A 236 -25.45 1.06 -13.51
N ASP A 237 -24.74 1.16 -12.38
CA ASP A 237 -25.07 0.51 -11.10
C ASP A 237 -25.22 -1.03 -11.21
N ILE A 238 -24.48 -1.62 -12.16
CA ILE A 238 -24.42 -3.07 -12.35
C ILE A 238 -23.25 -3.57 -11.49
N ALA A 239 -23.48 -3.71 -10.19
CA ALA A 239 -22.42 -4.10 -9.25
C ALA A 239 -22.10 -5.61 -9.37
N ASP A 240 -20.89 -5.94 -9.83
CA ASP A 240 -20.23 -7.19 -9.42
C ASP A 240 -19.52 -6.94 -8.08
N ARG A 241 -19.62 -7.89 -7.14
CA ARG A 241 -19.14 -7.73 -5.75
C ARG A 241 -17.62 -7.55 -5.62
N LYS A 242 -16.90 -7.56 -6.74
CA LYS A 242 -15.44 -7.50 -6.85
C LYS A 242 -14.88 -6.09 -7.05
N SER A 243 -15.70 -5.10 -7.46
CA SER A 243 -15.21 -3.76 -7.81
C SER A 243 -15.45 -2.65 -6.77
N ILE A 244 -15.90 -3.04 -5.57
CA ILE A 244 -16.44 -2.15 -4.53
C ILE A 244 -15.42 -1.14 -3.96
N THR A 245 -14.13 -1.21 -4.31
CA THR A 245 -13.07 -0.42 -3.66
C THR A 245 -12.68 0.89 -4.36
N LEU A 246 -13.07 1.14 -5.61
CA LEU A 246 -12.77 2.39 -6.33
C LEU A 246 -14.04 3.12 -6.77
N SER A 247 -14.10 4.43 -6.54
CA SER A 247 -15.16 5.26 -7.12
C SER A 247 -14.99 5.38 -8.64
N VAL A 248 -16.07 5.66 -9.38
CA VAL A 248 -16.01 5.97 -10.83
C VAL A 248 -14.99 7.08 -11.13
N SER A 249 -14.89 8.08 -10.24
CA SER A 249 -13.88 9.15 -10.36
C SER A 249 -12.45 8.62 -10.21
N ASP A 250 -12.21 7.71 -9.25
CA ASP A 250 -10.90 7.08 -9.07
C ASP A 250 -10.56 6.19 -10.28
N LEU A 251 -11.51 5.41 -10.81
CA LEU A 251 -11.32 4.59 -12.01
C LEU A 251 -10.96 5.44 -13.24
N LYS A 252 -11.69 6.54 -13.49
CA LYS A 252 -11.38 7.47 -14.60
C LYS A 252 -9.99 8.10 -14.47
N ARG A 253 -9.58 8.48 -13.26
CA ARG A 253 -8.25 9.03 -12.99
C ARG A 253 -7.16 7.96 -13.11
N GLY A 254 -7.44 6.75 -12.64
CA GLY A 254 -6.61 5.56 -12.79
C GLY A 254 -6.36 5.23 -14.26
N LYS A 255 -7.44 5.15 -15.06
CA LYS A 255 -7.38 4.93 -16.50
C LYS A 255 -6.48 5.95 -17.19
N LYS A 256 -6.70 7.24 -16.93
CA LYS A 256 -5.87 8.31 -17.50
C LYS A 256 -4.38 8.11 -17.15
N ALA A 257 -4.10 7.69 -15.92
CA ALA A 257 -2.74 7.42 -15.48
C ALA A 257 -2.15 6.17 -16.14
N LEU A 258 -2.95 5.12 -16.38
CA LEU A 258 -2.57 3.92 -17.11
C LEU A 258 -2.25 4.22 -18.57
N CYS A 259 -3.08 5.00 -19.26
CA CYS A 259 -2.80 5.46 -20.62
C CYS A 259 -1.47 6.23 -20.72
N LYS A 260 -1.17 7.07 -19.72
CA LYS A 260 0.11 7.80 -19.67
C LYS A 260 1.31 6.90 -19.38
N TYR A 261 1.11 5.85 -18.60
CA TYR A 261 2.13 4.84 -18.37
C TYR A 261 2.39 4.00 -19.63
N HIS A 262 1.34 3.65 -20.36
CA HIS A 262 1.45 3.01 -21.69
C HIS A 262 2.23 3.89 -22.68
N ASP A 263 1.94 5.20 -22.76
CA ASP A 263 2.72 6.14 -23.58
C ASP A 263 4.21 6.12 -23.20
N PHE A 264 4.52 6.14 -21.91
CA PHE A 264 5.89 6.08 -21.41
C PHE A 264 6.62 4.80 -21.84
N ILE A 265 5.98 3.63 -21.72
CA ILE A 265 6.57 2.36 -22.14
C ILE A 265 6.80 2.34 -23.66
N ARG A 266 5.82 2.77 -24.46
CA ARG A 266 5.94 2.89 -25.92
C ARG A 266 7.12 3.77 -26.33
N ASP A 267 7.24 4.95 -25.73
CA ASP A 267 8.28 5.90 -26.09
C ASP A 267 9.68 5.39 -25.67
N ARG A 268 9.76 4.66 -24.55
CA ARG A 268 10.98 3.98 -24.10
C ARG A 268 11.41 2.87 -25.08
N ILE A 269 10.48 2.08 -25.58
CA ILE A 269 10.74 1.02 -26.58
C ILE A 269 11.31 1.65 -27.85
N LYS A 270 10.65 2.70 -28.36
CA LYS A 270 11.08 3.42 -29.56
C LYS A 270 12.50 3.98 -29.41
N ALA A 271 12.80 4.66 -28.30
CA ALA A 271 14.13 5.20 -28.03
C ALA A 271 15.22 4.11 -27.97
N SER A 272 14.87 2.91 -27.48
CA SER A 272 15.79 1.78 -27.41
C SER A 272 16.11 1.21 -28.80
N GLN A 273 15.11 1.17 -29.69
CA GLN A 273 15.26 0.72 -31.09
C GLN A 273 16.09 1.72 -31.92
N ASP A 274 15.83 3.02 -31.77
CA ASP A 274 16.58 4.07 -32.47
C ASP A 274 18.07 4.05 -32.05
N SER A 275 18.34 3.80 -30.76
CA SER A 275 19.71 3.68 -30.24
C SER A 275 20.45 2.45 -30.77
N ALA A 276 19.75 1.33 -30.99
CA ALA A 276 20.34 0.09 -31.53
C ALA A 276 20.66 0.21 -33.03
N GLN A 277 19.91 1.01 -33.78
CA GLN A 277 20.18 1.27 -35.21
C GLN A 277 21.42 2.14 -35.43
N HIS A 278 21.76 3.01 -34.49
CA HIS A 278 22.95 3.88 -34.58
C HIS A 278 24.29 3.21 -34.21
N ILE A 279 24.27 1.98 -33.67
CA ILE A 279 25.49 1.22 -33.33
C ILE A 279 25.94 0.31 -34.49
N ASN A 280 25.07 0.06 -35.47
CA ASN A 280 25.34 -0.79 -36.64
C ASN A 280 25.71 -0.01 -37.92
N VAL A 281 26.24 1.22 -37.78
CA VAL A 281 26.77 2.04 -38.89
C VAL A 281 28.26 2.28 -38.71
#